data_AF-A0AA85JRV7-F1
#
_entry.id   AF-A0AA85JRV7-F1
#
_cell.length_a   1.000
_cell.length_b   1.000
_cell.length_c   1.000
_cell.angle_alpha   90.00
_cell.angle_beta   90.00
_cell.angle_gamma   90.00
#
_symmetry.space_group_name_H-M   'P 1'
#
loop_
_entity.id
_entity.type
_entity.pdbx_description
1 polymer ?
#
loop_
_entity_poly.entity_id
_entity_poly.type
_entity_poly.pdbx_seq_one_letter_code
_entity_poly.pdbx_strand_id
1 'polypeptide(L)'
;MTKEEATSQITHSIFHSIYANFSKARMKLYRWRHLGWLVLLVAALNVVCIGGKRRAFGIFVAALHTAYNDTSMTELNWVGDSYAALGFFLMPFATTVIIRLNRPYRSTMFTAGLLIFVSCMTSAAVPSPGYLFLTHTLIHGLGSTLILCGTSLVTAEYFDKSHRFHVLATAFVSGGPYGVLIFGPLYSHLIQNYGWQVAFQISGVLFLLVTCLAGIVFLSRDMFEYHQAMTDTPDGFDENSVNKSLRRQSLLLRNSPKASDGRGWAFCSIDHMKNNPQVFIWAFERLIHNLVIYGLLMNMTAYVSQALNDQLVLGARVNLYFGVGESVVFTIGALIGDRIRGYLAFAYFIGASFAALFLIIMQKTYEDINVVYILAGFTGATVGVGNTFLYATSEEVMLVHGSIAFPMTKMIAGIGMLLAPLFSGAIIDGFGYGGFFISMAVLVTIRVVLLGFICYILHRKKKLILASEKDQLPTNGGNELYHCCQNTDNPCNEKLTNLNSVNSNGNAVFIADAAYPESTRSDLENRIQISSQWYQENDRKLP
;
A
#
# COMPACT_ATOMS: atom_id res chain seq x y z
N MET A 1 30.06 45.78 -20.64
CA MET A 1 29.62 44.71 -19.74
C MET A 1 30.45 43.48 -20.06
N THR A 2 31.49 43.25 -19.27
CA THR A 2 32.40 42.11 -19.51
C THR A 2 31.75 40.81 -19.06
N LYS A 3 32.17 39.69 -19.65
CA LYS A 3 31.66 38.35 -19.32
C LYS A 3 31.80 38.02 -17.82
N GLU A 4 32.81 38.61 -17.18
CA GLU A 4 33.12 38.50 -15.75
C GLU A 4 32.14 39.29 -14.87
N GLU A 5 31.71 40.48 -15.29
CA GLU A 5 30.67 41.27 -14.62
C GLU A 5 29.28 40.62 -14.74
N ALA A 6 29.00 39.95 -15.87
CA ALA A 6 27.77 39.17 -16.03
C ALA A 6 27.77 37.94 -15.11
N THR A 7 28.90 37.25 -14.93
CA THR A 7 29.01 36.12 -13.99
C THR A 7 28.98 36.52 -12.52
N SER A 8 29.48 37.71 -12.15
CA SER A 8 29.46 38.17 -10.75
C SER A 8 28.07 38.64 -10.28
N GLN A 9 27.23 39.11 -11.19
CA GLN A 9 25.82 39.41 -10.89
C GLN A 9 24.95 38.14 -10.80
N ILE A 10 25.31 37.07 -11.51
CA ILE A 10 24.60 35.77 -11.43
C ILE A 10 24.89 35.04 -10.11
N THR A 11 26.07 35.22 -9.51
CA THR A 11 26.48 34.55 -8.27
C THR A 11 25.89 35.14 -6.98
N HIS A 12 25.34 36.35 -7.01
CA HIS A 12 24.78 37.04 -5.83
C HIS A 12 23.25 37.17 -5.84
N SER A 13 22.54 36.32 -6.57
CA SER A 13 21.08 36.28 -6.51
C SER A 13 20.63 35.66 -5.19
N ILE A 14 19.71 36.32 -4.47
CA ILE A 14 19.03 35.80 -3.27
C ILE A 14 18.51 34.36 -3.52
N PHE A 15 18.10 34.06 -4.75
CA PHE A 15 17.69 32.71 -5.18
C PHE A 15 18.79 31.66 -5.09
N HIS A 16 20.06 32.00 -5.37
CA HIS A 16 21.19 31.09 -5.23
C HIS A 16 21.48 30.78 -3.76
N SER A 17 21.41 31.79 -2.88
CA SER A 17 21.58 31.60 -1.43
C SER A 17 20.43 30.77 -0.83
N ILE A 18 19.18 31.05 -1.23
CA ILE A 18 18.01 30.25 -0.84
C ILE A 18 18.15 28.81 -1.36
N TYR A 19 18.54 28.63 -2.62
CA TYR A 19 18.76 27.30 -3.20
C TYR A 19 19.87 26.54 -2.48
N ALA A 20 20.98 27.18 -2.15
CA ALA A 20 22.09 26.58 -1.42
C ALA A 20 21.67 26.17 0.00
N ASN A 21 20.94 27.02 0.71
CA ASN A 21 20.42 26.72 2.05
C ASN A 21 19.40 25.58 2.00
N PHE A 22 18.48 25.61 1.03
CA PHE A 22 17.51 24.55 0.80
C PHE A 22 18.20 23.23 0.46
N SER A 23 19.23 23.25 -0.39
CA SER A 23 20.03 22.08 -0.74
C SER A 23 20.75 21.50 0.48
N LYS A 24 21.35 22.34 1.33
CA LYS A 24 21.99 21.90 2.59
C LYS A 24 20.98 21.29 3.57
N ALA A 25 19.84 21.95 3.80
CA ALA A 25 18.78 21.43 4.66
C ALA A 25 18.24 20.08 4.13
N ARG A 26 18.06 19.98 2.82
CA ARG A 26 17.65 18.76 2.13
C ARG A 26 18.66 17.62 2.31
N MET A 27 19.96 17.88 2.17
CA MET A 27 21.00 16.87 2.41
C MET A 27 21.01 16.41 3.88
N LYS A 28 20.80 17.34 4.82
CA LYS A 28 20.67 17.01 6.24
C LYS A 28 19.47 16.12 6.52
N LEU A 29 18.33 16.39 5.88
CA LEU A 29 17.13 15.56 5.97
C LEU A 29 17.38 14.14 5.47
N TYR A 30 18.08 14.00 4.34
CA TYR A 30 18.35 12.68 3.77
C TYR A 30 19.29 11.86 4.65
N ARG A 31 20.31 12.47 5.27
CA ARG A 31 21.20 11.80 6.23
C ARG A 31 20.52 11.39 7.54
N TRP A 32 19.23 11.70 7.73
CA TRP A 32 18.56 11.41 8.98
C TRP A 32 18.30 9.91 9.14
N ARG A 33 18.79 9.32 10.24
CA ARG A 33 18.65 7.88 10.56
C ARG A 33 17.21 7.36 10.52
N HIS A 34 16.23 8.23 10.75
CA HIS A 34 14.81 7.88 10.80
C HIS A 34 14.04 8.27 9.53
N LEU A 35 14.74 8.55 8.41
CA LEU A 35 14.14 8.93 7.13
C LEU A 35 13.05 7.95 6.68
N GLY A 36 13.27 6.64 6.81
CA GLY A 36 12.26 5.63 6.44
C GLY A 36 10.93 5.82 7.19
N TRP A 37 10.97 6.15 8.49
CA TRP A 37 9.77 6.43 9.27
C TRP A 37 9.09 7.74 8.86
N LEU A 38 9.87 8.75 8.47
CA LEU A 38 9.31 10.00 7.94
C LEU A 38 8.64 9.77 6.58
N VAL A 39 9.27 9.01 5.69
CA VAL A 39 8.70 8.58 4.40
C VAL A 39 7.38 7.85 4.64
N LEU A 40 7.35 6.90 5.59
CA LEU A 40 6.14 6.18 5.97
C LEU A 40 5.04 7.12 6.49
N LEU A 41 5.38 8.06 7.38
CA LEU A 41 4.43 9.01 7.94
C LEU A 41 3.79 9.87 6.84
N VAL A 42 4.61 10.41 5.94
CA VAL A 42 4.14 11.25 4.82
C VAL A 42 3.35 10.43 3.81
N ALA A 43 3.73 9.18 3.56
CA ALA A 43 2.99 8.24 2.72
C ALA A 43 1.62 7.92 3.31
N ALA A 44 1.55 7.60 4.61
CA ALA A 44 0.31 7.34 5.32
C ALA A 44 -0.60 8.58 5.29
N LEU A 45 -0.06 9.77 5.55
CA LEU A 45 -0.84 11.02 5.51
C LEU A 45 -1.49 11.27 4.14
N ASN A 46 -0.75 11.06 3.04
CA ASN A 46 -1.28 11.20 1.69
C ASN A 46 -2.44 10.21 1.42
N VAL A 47 -2.30 8.95 1.88
CA VAL A 47 -3.36 7.93 1.71
C VAL A 47 -4.57 8.22 2.61
N VAL A 48 -4.35 8.69 3.84
CA VAL A 48 -5.42 9.12 4.75
C VAL A 48 -6.22 10.28 4.15
N CYS A 49 -5.57 11.26 3.53
CA CYS A 49 -6.25 12.37 2.84
C CYS A 49 -7.16 11.89 1.72
N ILE A 50 -6.64 11.09 0.79
CA ILE A 50 -7.41 10.62 -0.38
C ILE A 50 -8.48 9.61 0.03
N GLY A 51 -8.12 8.66 0.88
CA GLY A 51 -9.03 7.63 1.39
C GLY A 51 -10.13 8.22 2.28
N GLY A 52 -9.79 9.25 3.07
CA GLY A 52 -10.73 9.99 3.88
C GLY A 52 -11.73 10.77 3.05
N LYS A 53 -11.27 11.50 2.02
CA LYS A 53 -12.19 12.17 1.10
C LYS A 53 -13.16 11.22 0.45
N ARG A 54 -12.67 10.08 -0.04
CA ARG A 54 -13.51 9.05 -0.65
C ARG A 54 -14.63 8.61 0.26
N ARG A 55 -14.30 8.27 1.51
CA ARG A 55 -15.26 7.70 2.46
C ARG A 55 -16.22 8.73 3.04
N ALA A 56 -15.78 9.98 3.14
CA ALA A 56 -16.62 11.10 3.56
C ALA A 56 -17.37 11.75 2.39
N PHE A 57 -17.25 11.22 1.16
CA PHE A 57 -17.86 11.83 -0.03
C PHE A 57 -19.38 11.81 0.00
N GLY A 58 -20.00 10.88 0.74
CA GLY A 58 -21.47 10.88 0.94
C GLY A 58 -22.00 12.20 1.51
N ILE A 59 -21.18 12.97 2.25
CA ILE A 59 -21.54 14.32 2.74
C ILE A 59 -21.60 15.32 1.58
N PHE A 60 -20.67 15.22 0.62
CA PHE A 60 -20.72 16.00 -0.62
C PHE A 60 -21.92 15.63 -1.47
N VAL A 61 -22.23 14.33 -1.61
CA VAL A 61 -23.41 13.86 -2.35
C VAL A 61 -24.68 14.47 -1.80
N ALA A 62 -24.89 14.43 -0.48
CA ALA A 62 -26.07 15.02 0.16
C ALA A 62 -26.18 16.53 -0.13
N ALA A 63 -25.06 17.26 -0.07
CA ALA A 63 -25.04 18.69 -0.37
C ALA A 63 -25.27 19.01 -1.86
N LEU A 64 -24.70 18.20 -2.75
CA LEU A 64 -24.85 18.33 -4.20
C LEU A 64 -26.29 18.01 -4.63
N HIS A 65 -26.94 17.03 -4.02
CA HIS A 65 -28.34 16.70 -4.29
C HIS A 65 -29.26 17.87 -3.93
N THR A 66 -29.02 18.55 -2.79
CA THR A 66 -29.76 19.76 -2.41
C THR A 66 -29.51 20.94 -3.36
N ALA A 67 -28.31 21.01 -3.98
CA ALA A 67 -27.97 22.07 -4.92
C ALA A 67 -28.50 21.79 -6.34
N TYR A 68 -28.59 20.51 -6.73
CA TYR A 68 -28.99 20.05 -8.05
C TYR A 68 -30.21 19.11 -7.95
N ASN A 69 -31.40 19.69 -7.83
CA ASN A 69 -32.66 18.96 -7.65
C ASN A 69 -32.99 17.98 -8.79
N ASP A 70 -32.43 18.19 -9.99
CA ASP A 70 -32.73 17.38 -11.18
C ASP A 70 -31.93 16.06 -11.24
N THR A 71 -30.97 15.85 -10.32
CA THR A 71 -30.11 14.65 -10.33
C THR A 71 -30.43 13.65 -9.25
N SER A 72 -30.45 12.37 -9.63
CA SER A 72 -30.66 11.26 -8.70
C SER A 72 -29.49 11.09 -7.73
N MET A 73 -29.79 10.74 -6.47
CA MET A 73 -28.76 10.45 -5.46
C MET A 73 -27.84 9.29 -5.88
N THR A 74 -28.38 8.35 -6.66
CA THR A 74 -27.65 7.22 -7.25
C THR A 74 -26.58 7.67 -8.25
N GLU A 75 -26.89 8.66 -9.09
CA GLU A 75 -25.94 9.19 -10.08
C GLU A 75 -24.78 9.93 -9.39
N LEU A 76 -25.08 10.79 -8.41
CA LEU A 76 -24.07 11.51 -7.64
C LEU A 76 -23.15 10.58 -6.83
N ASN A 77 -23.73 9.53 -6.22
CA ASN A 77 -22.96 8.48 -5.55
C ASN A 77 -22.04 7.74 -6.53
N TRP A 78 -22.54 7.43 -7.74
CA TRP A 78 -21.74 6.76 -8.76
C TRP A 78 -20.56 7.61 -9.22
N VAL A 79 -20.73 8.92 -9.40
CA VAL A 79 -19.64 9.87 -9.70
C VAL A 79 -18.57 9.85 -8.60
N GLY A 80 -19.01 9.83 -7.34
CA GLY A 80 -18.16 9.79 -6.15
C GLY A 80 -17.34 8.50 -6.02
N ASP A 81 -17.91 7.34 -6.31
CA ASP A 81 -17.19 6.07 -6.20
C ASP A 81 -16.34 5.77 -7.44
N SER A 82 -16.77 6.25 -8.61
CA SER A 82 -16.11 5.97 -9.89
C SER A 82 -14.68 6.54 -9.96
N TYR A 83 -14.38 7.65 -9.28
CA TYR A 83 -13.00 8.20 -9.33
C TYR A 83 -12.00 7.22 -8.70
N ALA A 84 -12.41 6.56 -7.61
CA ALA A 84 -11.57 5.59 -6.92
C ALA A 84 -11.53 4.25 -7.66
N ALA A 85 -12.64 3.86 -8.30
CA ALA A 85 -12.68 2.70 -9.18
C ALA A 85 -11.69 2.84 -10.35
N LEU A 86 -11.74 3.99 -11.04
CA LEU A 86 -10.78 4.35 -12.09
C LEU A 86 -9.35 4.38 -11.55
N GLY A 87 -9.14 5.01 -10.39
CA GLY A 87 -7.83 5.13 -9.79
C GLY A 87 -7.18 3.78 -9.46
N PHE A 88 -7.98 2.84 -8.97
CA PHE A 88 -7.54 1.48 -8.72
C PHE A 88 -7.31 0.67 -10.00
N PHE A 89 -8.16 0.85 -11.01
CA PHE A 89 -8.02 0.19 -12.32
C PHE A 89 -6.69 0.57 -13.01
N LEU A 90 -6.29 1.85 -12.95
CA LEU A 90 -5.09 2.36 -13.61
C LEU A 90 -3.77 2.03 -12.89
N MET A 91 -3.84 1.48 -11.67
CA MET A 91 -2.68 1.32 -10.80
C MET A 91 -1.54 0.44 -11.37
N PRO A 92 -1.79 -0.71 -12.03
CA PRO A 92 -0.74 -1.51 -12.66
C PRO A 92 0.03 -0.75 -13.74
N PHE A 93 -0.69 0.01 -14.56
CA PHE A 93 -0.11 0.78 -15.67
C PHE A 93 0.75 1.93 -15.12
N ALA A 94 0.20 2.72 -14.20
CA ALA A 94 0.93 3.82 -13.57
C ALA A 94 2.18 3.34 -12.80
N THR A 95 2.07 2.23 -12.06
CA THR A 95 3.20 1.60 -11.36
C THR A 95 4.30 1.18 -12.33
N THR A 96 3.94 0.68 -13.52
CA THR A 96 4.90 0.36 -14.57
C THR A 96 5.62 1.57 -15.09
N VAL A 97 4.89 2.62 -15.43
CA VAL A 97 5.48 3.86 -15.93
C VAL A 97 6.47 4.44 -14.91
N ILE A 98 6.08 4.51 -13.62
CA ILE A 98 6.96 5.04 -12.56
C ILE A 98 8.26 4.23 -12.47
N ILE A 99 8.18 2.90 -12.46
CA ILE A 99 9.39 2.06 -12.36
C ILE A 99 10.26 2.17 -13.62
N ARG A 100 9.66 2.19 -14.83
CA ARG A 100 10.38 2.32 -16.11
C ARG A 100 11.07 3.68 -16.27
N LEU A 101 10.50 4.74 -15.71
CA LEU A 101 11.10 6.08 -15.67
C LEU A 101 12.20 6.22 -14.60
N ASN A 102 12.74 5.12 -14.08
CA ASN A 102 13.71 5.09 -12.98
C ASN A 102 13.18 5.69 -11.67
N ARG A 103 11.92 5.40 -11.34
CA ARG A 103 11.29 5.69 -10.03
C ARG A 103 11.34 7.18 -9.64
N PRO A 104 10.81 8.10 -10.48
CA PRO A 104 10.87 9.54 -10.23
C PRO A 104 9.81 9.99 -9.19
N TYR A 105 9.84 9.43 -7.98
CA TYR A 105 8.79 9.60 -6.97
C TYR A 105 8.42 11.06 -6.70
N ARG A 106 9.40 11.95 -6.68
CA ARG A 106 9.18 13.39 -6.43
C ARG A 106 8.31 14.03 -7.50
N SER A 107 8.68 13.85 -8.76
CA SER A 107 7.93 14.37 -9.90
C SER A 107 6.55 13.72 -9.98
N THR A 108 6.46 12.41 -9.72
CA THR A 108 5.18 11.69 -9.65
C THR A 108 4.24 12.30 -8.61
N MET A 109 4.72 12.52 -7.38
CA MET A 109 3.90 13.13 -6.33
C MET A 109 3.52 14.56 -6.70
N PHE A 110 4.45 15.39 -7.18
CA PHE A 110 4.13 16.77 -7.58
C PHE A 110 3.05 16.84 -8.67
N THR A 111 3.17 16.03 -9.74
CA THR A 111 2.16 15.93 -10.79
C THR A 111 0.82 15.47 -10.22
N ALA A 112 0.82 14.52 -9.29
CA ALA A 112 -0.40 14.03 -8.68
C ALA A 112 -1.11 15.10 -7.83
N GLY A 113 -0.35 15.87 -7.05
CA GLY A 113 -0.87 16.98 -6.25
C GLY A 113 -1.49 18.06 -7.13
N LEU A 114 -0.83 18.39 -8.25
CA LEU A 114 -1.36 19.36 -9.22
C LEU A 114 -2.67 18.87 -9.86
N LEU A 115 -2.73 17.60 -10.27
CA LEU A 115 -3.95 17.01 -10.84
C LEU A 115 -5.13 17.05 -9.84
N ILE A 116 -4.88 16.68 -8.58
CA ILE A 116 -5.91 16.72 -7.53
C ILE A 116 -6.34 18.15 -7.22
N PHE A 117 -5.38 19.09 -7.15
CA PHE A 117 -5.68 20.50 -6.95
C PHE A 117 -6.58 21.03 -8.06
N VAL A 118 -6.19 20.85 -9.33
CA VAL A 118 -7.00 21.26 -10.49
C VAL A 118 -8.36 20.59 -10.46
N SER A 119 -8.44 19.29 -10.17
CA SER A 119 -9.70 18.56 -10.03
C SER A 119 -10.62 19.18 -8.97
N CYS A 120 -10.10 19.48 -7.78
CA CYS A 120 -10.88 20.09 -6.70
C CYS A 120 -11.35 21.50 -7.06
N MET A 121 -10.46 22.34 -7.63
CA MET A 121 -10.80 23.71 -8.01
C MET A 121 -11.85 23.74 -9.13
N THR A 122 -11.68 22.89 -10.14
CA THR A 122 -12.65 22.78 -11.23
C THR A 122 -13.97 22.20 -10.76
N SER A 123 -13.97 21.18 -9.88
CA SER A 123 -15.20 20.60 -9.32
C SER A 123 -15.99 21.60 -8.47
N ALA A 124 -15.32 22.54 -7.79
CA ALA A 124 -15.99 23.62 -7.05
C ALA A 124 -16.71 24.64 -7.94
N ALA A 125 -16.30 24.75 -9.21
CA ALA A 125 -16.82 25.72 -10.17
C ALA A 125 -17.78 25.10 -11.20
N VAL A 126 -18.21 23.85 -10.99
CA VAL A 126 -19.06 23.14 -11.93
C VAL A 126 -20.48 23.73 -11.96
N PRO A 127 -21.02 24.04 -13.16
CA PRO A 127 -22.39 24.56 -13.29
C PRO A 127 -23.46 23.45 -13.29
N SER A 128 -23.10 22.23 -13.71
CA SER A 128 -24.02 21.08 -13.73
C SER A 128 -23.33 19.78 -13.36
N PRO A 129 -24.01 18.85 -12.66
CA PRO A 129 -23.40 17.65 -12.09
C PRO A 129 -22.73 16.73 -13.11
N GLY A 130 -23.16 16.74 -14.39
CA GLY A 130 -22.50 15.98 -15.45
C GLY A 130 -21.02 16.31 -15.65
N TYR A 131 -20.61 17.56 -15.41
CA TYR A 131 -19.19 17.94 -15.49
C TYR A 131 -18.33 17.35 -14.36
N LEU A 132 -18.94 16.92 -13.24
CA LEU A 132 -18.22 16.24 -12.16
C LEU A 132 -17.62 14.92 -12.62
N PHE A 133 -18.16 14.27 -13.65
CA PHE A 133 -17.51 13.09 -14.22
C PHE A 133 -16.12 13.43 -14.78
N LEU A 134 -16.00 14.53 -15.53
CA LEU A 134 -14.71 14.95 -16.05
C LEU A 134 -13.80 15.46 -14.93
N THR A 135 -14.28 16.42 -14.12
CA THR A 135 -13.44 17.11 -13.13
C THR A 135 -13.10 16.22 -11.95
N HIS A 136 -14.08 15.49 -11.42
CA HIS A 136 -13.93 14.65 -10.24
C HIS A 136 -13.55 13.22 -10.63
N THR A 137 -14.31 12.53 -11.47
CA THR A 137 -14.03 11.10 -11.76
C THR A 137 -12.70 10.90 -12.49
N LEU A 138 -12.49 11.57 -13.62
CA LEU A 138 -11.29 11.35 -14.44
C LEU A 138 -10.03 12.01 -13.86
N ILE A 139 -10.04 13.33 -13.64
CA ILE A 139 -8.84 14.07 -13.23
C ILE A 139 -8.41 13.69 -11.81
N HIS A 140 -9.36 13.60 -10.86
CA HIS A 140 -9.04 13.14 -9.50
C HIS A 140 -8.61 11.67 -9.49
N GLY A 141 -9.24 10.82 -10.30
CA GLY A 141 -8.90 9.40 -10.44
C GLY A 141 -7.44 9.22 -10.85
N LEU A 142 -6.99 9.93 -11.88
CA LEU A 142 -5.58 9.93 -12.32
C LEU A 142 -4.62 10.41 -11.23
N GLY A 143 -4.90 11.55 -10.60
CA GLY A 143 -4.07 12.07 -9.50
C GLY A 143 -4.00 11.11 -8.31
N SER A 144 -5.14 10.51 -7.94
CA SER A 144 -5.20 9.53 -6.85
C SER A 144 -4.41 8.26 -7.15
N THR A 145 -4.42 7.80 -8.41
CA THR A 145 -3.60 6.67 -8.87
C THR A 145 -2.12 6.94 -8.62
N LEU A 146 -1.63 8.10 -9.04
CA LEU A 146 -0.21 8.45 -8.92
C LEU A 146 0.22 8.54 -7.46
N ILE A 147 -0.62 9.07 -6.56
CA ILE A 147 -0.33 9.09 -5.13
C ILE A 147 -0.27 7.67 -4.58
N LEU A 148 -1.26 6.82 -4.85
CA LEU A 148 -1.28 5.43 -4.36
C LEU A 148 -0.07 4.63 -4.87
N CYS A 149 0.31 4.80 -6.12
CA CYS A 149 1.53 4.18 -6.67
C CYS A 149 2.79 4.73 -6.00
N GLY A 150 2.92 6.05 -5.89
CA GLY A 150 4.09 6.70 -5.31
C GLY A 150 4.32 6.32 -3.85
N THR A 151 3.27 6.37 -3.03
CA THR A 151 3.33 6.02 -1.61
C THR A 151 3.60 4.53 -1.39
N SER A 152 2.94 3.64 -2.14
CA SER A 152 3.15 2.19 -1.98
C SER A 152 4.52 1.73 -2.44
N LEU A 153 5.04 2.25 -3.56
CA LEU A 153 6.35 1.89 -4.08
C LEU A 153 7.50 2.38 -3.19
N VAL A 154 7.45 3.65 -2.76
CA VAL A 154 8.52 4.19 -1.91
C VAL A 154 8.54 3.47 -0.55
N THR A 155 7.37 3.17 0.03
CA THR A 155 7.31 2.42 1.29
C THR A 155 7.84 1.01 1.13
N ALA A 156 7.55 0.33 0.03
CA ALA A 156 8.07 -1.00 -0.25
C ALA A 156 9.60 -1.04 -0.48
N GLU A 157 10.24 0.08 -0.85
CA GLU A 157 11.71 0.17 -0.91
C GLU A 157 12.37 0.34 0.45
N TYR A 158 11.80 1.20 1.31
CA TYR A 158 12.33 1.46 2.65
C TYR A 158 12.02 0.32 3.63
N PHE A 159 10.84 -0.27 3.51
CA PHE A 159 10.37 -1.40 4.30
C PHE A 159 10.17 -2.57 3.34
N ASP A 160 11.29 -3.06 2.80
CA ASP A 160 11.29 -4.22 1.93
C ASP A 160 10.71 -5.46 2.63
N LYS A 161 10.47 -6.50 1.85
CA LYS A 161 9.94 -7.75 2.36
C LYS A 161 10.81 -8.33 3.48
N SER A 162 12.13 -8.15 3.49
CA SER A 162 12.97 -8.66 4.59
C SER A 162 12.87 -7.87 5.88
N HIS A 163 12.37 -6.62 5.84
CA HIS A 163 12.31 -5.74 6.98
C HIS A 163 11.33 -6.23 8.06
N ARG A 164 11.69 -6.11 9.34
CA ARG A 164 10.88 -6.58 10.49
C ARG A 164 9.51 -5.90 10.65
N PHE A 165 9.30 -4.79 9.96
CA PHE A 165 8.12 -3.93 10.03
C PHE A 165 7.43 -3.78 8.66
N HIS A 166 7.65 -4.73 7.76
CA HIS A 166 7.12 -4.69 6.41
C HIS A 166 5.59 -4.64 6.41
N VAL A 167 4.94 -5.50 7.21
CA VAL A 167 3.48 -5.58 7.26
C VAL A 167 2.90 -4.34 7.93
N LEU A 168 3.51 -3.86 9.02
CA LEU A 168 3.12 -2.60 9.67
C LEU A 168 3.20 -1.41 8.70
N ALA A 169 4.33 -1.25 8.01
CA ALA A 169 4.55 -0.12 7.11
C ALA A 169 3.59 -0.14 5.92
N THR A 170 3.43 -1.30 5.27
CA THR A 170 2.52 -1.44 4.14
C THR A 170 1.05 -1.38 4.55
N ALA A 171 0.71 -1.78 5.78
CA ALA A 171 -0.61 -1.56 6.36
C ALA A 171 -0.89 -0.07 6.53
N PHE A 172 -0.01 0.73 7.14
CA PHE A 172 -0.23 2.18 7.29
C PHE A 172 -0.42 2.93 5.95
N VAL A 173 0.22 2.46 4.88
CA VAL A 173 0.01 2.98 3.51
C VAL A 173 -1.32 2.53 2.88
N SER A 174 -2.11 1.73 3.60
CA SER A 174 -3.52 1.41 3.30
C SER A 174 -4.50 2.15 4.22
N GLY A 175 -4.01 3.11 5.03
CA GLY A 175 -4.69 3.81 6.14
C GLY A 175 -5.91 4.67 5.82
N GLY A 176 -6.59 4.44 4.69
CA GLY A 176 -7.84 5.08 4.33
C GLY A 176 -8.94 5.08 5.42
N PRO A 177 -9.04 4.08 6.33
CA PRO A 177 -10.03 4.11 7.41
C PRO A 177 -9.93 5.29 8.37
N TYR A 178 -8.73 5.69 8.78
CA TYR A 178 -8.56 6.85 9.65
C TYR A 178 -9.07 8.14 9.02
N GLY A 179 -9.06 8.20 7.69
CA GLY A 179 -9.50 9.37 6.94
C GLY A 179 -10.96 9.72 7.19
N VAL A 180 -11.87 8.74 7.33
CA VAL A 180 -13.30 9.07 7.54
C VAL A 180 -13.55 9.71 8.90
N LEU A 181 -12.76 9.37 9.91
CA LEU A 181 -12.88 9.92 11.27
C LEU A 181 -12.44 11.39 11.33
N ILE A 182 -11.52 11.79 10.45
CA ILE A 182 -11.03 13.17 10.36
C ILE A 182 -11.90 13.97 9.39
N PHE A 183 -12.06 13.46 8.17
CA PHE A 183 -12.71 14.18 7.08
C PHE A 183 -14.24 14.18 7.17
N GLY A 184 -14.86 13.21 7.85
CA GLY A 184 -16.30 13.20 8.08
C GLY A 184 -16.77 14.45 8.84
N PRO A 185 -16.30 14.67 10.08
CA PRO A 185 -16.63 15.87 10.85
C PRO A 185 -16.16 17.16 10.16
N LEU A 186 -14.96 17.15 9.57
CA LEU A 186 -14.40 18.32 8.89
C LEU A 186 -15.29 18.77 7.72
N TYR A 187 -15.70 17.85 6.84
CA TYR A 187 -16.57 18.20 5.71
C TYR A 187 -17.99 18.54 6.14
N SER A 188 -18.53 17.87 7.16
CA SER A 188 -19.82 18.28 7.72
C SER A 188 -19.78 19.73 8.18
N HIS A 189 -18.73 20.13 8.90
CA HIS A 189 -18.58 21.51 9.38
C HIS A 189 -18.36 22.51 8.23
N LEU A 190 -17.47 22.18 7.28
CA LEU A 190 -17.18 23.06 6.14
C LEU A 190 -18.40 23.27 5.26
N ILE A 191 -19.15 22.21 4.96
CA ILE A 191 -20.31 22.28 4.08
C ILE A 191 -21.46 23.05 4.76
N GLN A 192 -21.71 22.82 6.04
CA GLN A 192 -22.77 23.53 6.77
C GLN A 192 -22.53 25.03 6.88
N ASN A 193 -21.27 25.46 7.09
CA ASN A 193 -20.94 26.87 7.32
C ASN A 193 -20.55 27.64 6.06
N TYR A 194 -19.91 26.97 5.08
CA TYR A 194 -19.29 27.62 3.92
C TYR A 194 -19.73 27.03 2.57
N GLY A 195 -20.54 25.97 2.56
CA GLY A 195 -20.99 25.30 1.33
C GLY A 195 -20.01 24.29 0.75
N TRP A 196 -20.48 23.50 -0.21
CA TRP A 196 -19.72 22.41 -0.81
C TRP A 196 -18.61 22.89 -1.75
N GLN A 197 -18.75 24.06 -2.37
CA GLN A 197 -17.74 24.66 -3.24
C GLN A 197 -16.47 24.97 -2.44
N VAL A 198 -16.61 25.64 -1.30
CA VAL A 198 -15.49 25.99 -0.41
C VAL A 198 -14.85 24.73 0.17
N ALA A 199 -15.64 23.71 0.51
CA ALA A 199 -15.12 22.42 0.97
C ALA A 199 -14.23 21.72 -0.08
N PHE A 200 -14.59 21.77 -1.37
CA PHE A 200 -13.72 21.28 -2.45
C PHE A 200 -12.44 22.11 -2.58
N GLN A 201 -12.53 23.44 -2.54
CA GLN A 201 -11.37 24.32 -2.64
C GLN A 201 -10.37 24.08 -1.52
N ILE A 202 -10.82 24.05 -0.26
CA ILE A 202 -9.98 23.78 0.91
C ILE A 202 -9.34 22.39 0.79
N SER A 203 -10.08 21.37 0.34
CA SER A 203 -9.53 20.04 0.10
C SER A 203 -8.42 20.04 -0.94
N GLY A 204 -8.59 20.80 -2.03
CA GLY A 204 -7.57 20.94 -3.08
C GLY A 204 -6.27 21.54 -2.55
N VAL A 205 -6.36 22.63 -1.78
CA VAL A 205 -5.18 23.28 -1.16
C VAL A 205 -4.51 22.33 -0.17
N LEU A 206 -5.29 21.71 0.72
CA LEU A 206 -4.77 20.77 1.73
C LEU A 206 -4.03 19.61 1.07
N PHE A 207 -4.61 19.00 0.04
CA PHE A 207 -4.02 17.84 -0.63
C PHE A 207 -2.77 18.23 -1.41
N LEU A 208 -2.76 19.41 -2.06
CA LEU A 208 -1.56 19.94 -2.69
C LEU A 208 -0.42 20.10 -1.67
N LEU A 209 -0.68 20.66 -0.49
CA LEU A 209 0.34 20.85 0.56
C LEU A 209 0.90 19.51 1.05
N VAL A 210 0.02 18.55 1.37
CA VAL A 210 0.40 17.21 1.85
C VAL A 210 1.18 16.42 0.79
N THR A 211 0.81 16.57 -0.48
CA THR A 211 1.50 15.91 -1.59
C THR A 211 2.82 16.60 -1.96
N CYS A 212 2.91 17.93 -1.85
CA CYS A 212 4.18 18.66 -1.99
C CYS A 212 5.20 18.23 -0.92
N LEU A 213 4.75 17.98 0.32
CA LEU A 213 5.61 17.41 1.36
C LEU A 213 6.18 16.05 0.92
N ALA A 214 5.37 15.19 0.30
CA ALA A 214 5.85 13.94 -0.28
C ALA A 214 6.85 14.16 -1.42
N GLY A 215 6.63 15.18 -2.27
CA GLY A 215 7.58 15.58 -3.32
C GLY A 215 8.97 16.00 -2.79
N ILE A 216 9.05 16.47 -1.55
CA ILE A 216 10.31 16.84 -0.87
C ILE A 216 10.97 15.63 -0.21
N VAL A 217 10.16 14.81 0.47
CA VAL A 217 10.62 13.72 1.34
C VAL A 217 10.92 12.45 0.56
N PHE A 218 10.14 12.12 -0.47
CA PHE A 218 10.30 10.86 -1.20
C PHE A 218 11.59 10.85 -2.00
N LEU A 219 12.41 9.84 -1.74
CA LEU A 219 13.66 9.58 -2.42
C LEU A 219 13.73 8.08 -2.66
N SER A 220 14.18 7.65 -3.84
CA SER A 220 14.44 6.23 -4.04
C SER A 220 15.60 5.78 -3.16
N ARG A 221 15.51 4.58 -2.59
CA ARG A 221 16.54 4.04 -1.69
C ARG A 221 17.91 3.99 -2.37
N ASP A 222 17.97 3.60 -3.64
CA ASP A 222 19.21 3.57 -4.42
C ASP A 222 19.88 4.95 -4.53
N MET A 223 19.07 6.01 -4.71
CA MET A 223 19.57 7.39 -4.76
C MET A 223 20.04 7.86 -3.39
N PHE A 224 19.43 7.37 -2.32
CA PHE A 224 19.89 7.62 -0.96
C PHE A 224 21.24 6.94 -0.70
N GLU A 225 21.38 5.65 -1.01
CA GLU A 225 22.64 4.89 -0.87
C GLU A 225 23.74 5.50 -1.75
N TYR A 226 23.40 5.96 -2.97
CA TYR A 226 24.30 6.72 -3.83
C TYR A 226 24.78 8.02 -3.16
N HIS A 227 23.87 8.83 -2.61
CA HIS A 227 24.24 10.09 -1.94
C HIS A 227 25.12 9.83 -0.73
N GLN A 228 24.84 8.78 0.03
CA GLN A 228 25.63 8.40 1.19
C GLN A 228 27.05 7.97 0.78
N ALA A 229 27.19 7.11 -0.23
CA ALA A 229 28.48 6.70 -0.77
C ALA A 229 29.30 7.89 -1.30
N MET A 230 28.64 8.91 -1.85
CA MET A 230 29.28 10.12 -2.36
C MET A 230 29.71 11.10 -1.25
N THR A 231 29.06 11.06 -0.08
CA THR A 231 29.40 11.94 1.06
C THR A 231 30.41 11.34 2.05
N ASP A 232 30.53 10.01 2.09
CA ASP A 232 31.43 9.33 3.03
C ASP A 232 32.88 9.19 2.50
N THR A 233 33.16 9.68 1.28
CA THR A 233 34.52 9.73 0.74
C THR A 233 35.37 10.81 1.43
N PRO A 234 36.52 10.45 2.03
CA PRO A 234 37.41 11.42 2.67
C PRO A 234 38.12 12.34 1.66
N ASP A 235 38.23 13.63 1.99
CA ASP A 235 38.82 14.72 1.18
C ASP A 235 40.33 14.59 0.86
N GLY A 236 40.93 13.41 1.03
CA GLY A 236 42.39 13.20 0.91
C GLY A 236 42.84 12.09 -0.05
N PHE A 237 41.92 11.43 -0.76
CA PHE A 237 42.27 10.40 -1.74
C PHE A 237 42.37 10.96 -3.16
N ASP A 238 43.30 10.41 -3.94
CA ASP A 238 43.64 10.83 -5.31
C ASP A 238 42.38 10.94 -6.20
N GLU A 239 42.03 12.17 -6.55
CA GLU A 239 40.72 12.61 -7.07
C GLU A 239 40.29 11.84 -8.34
N ASN A 240 41.27 11.44 -9.16
CA ASN A 240 41.03 10.66 -10.38
C ASN A 240 40.72 9.17 -10.12
N SER A 241 41.34 8.58 -9.09
CA SER A 241 41.12 7.18 -8.72
C SER A 241 39.78 6.99 -7.98
N VAL A 242 39.46 7.95 -7.10
CA VAL A 242 38.21 8.01 -6.32
C VAL A 242 37.02 8.29 -7.23
N ASN A 243 37.12 9.26 -8.14
CA ASN A 243 36.03 9.53 -9.09
C ASN A 243 35.75 8.31 -9.97
N LYS A 244 36.77 7.54 -10.37
CA LYS A 244 36.58 6.33 -11.18
C LYS A 244 35.97 5.19 -10.37
N SER A 245 36.40 4.97 -9.12
CA SER A 245 35.84 3.93 -8.24
C SER A 245 34.42 4.27 -7.79
N LEU A 246 34.14 5.52 -7.39
CA LEU A 246 32.80 6.03 -7.09
C LEU A 246 31.87 5.93 -8.29
N ARG A 247 32.33 6.33 -9.49
CA ARG A 247 31.55 6.19 -10.72
C ARG A 247 31.25 4.72 -11.03
N ARG A 248 32.19 3.81 -10.74
CA ARG A 248 31.97 2.38 -10.89
C ARG A 248 30.97 1.85 -9.85
N GLN A 249 31.13 2.20 -8.58
CA GLN A 249 30.26 1.75 -7.48
C GLN A 249 28.83 2.29 -7.63
N SER A 250 28.68 3.53 -8.08
CA SER A 250 27.38 4.12 -8.41
C SER A 250 26.71 3.49 -9.62
N LEU A 251 27.48 3.16 -10.66
CA LEU A 251 26.97 2.38 -11.80
C LEU A 251 26.53 0.97 -11.35
N LEU A 252 27.26 0.35 -10.41
CA LEU A 252 26.91 -0.96 -9.85
C LEU A 252 25.63 -0.91 -8.99
N LEU A 253 25.47 0.10 -8.13
CA LEU A 253 24.24 0.32 -7.35
C LEU A 253 23.04 0.58 -8.27
N ARG A 254 23.22 1.44 -9.28
CA ARG A 254 22.18 1.75 -10.28
C ARG A 254 21.76 0.53 -11.11
N ASN A 255 22.71 -0.35 -11.42
CA ASN A 255 22.51 -1.57 -12.23
C ASN A 255 22.28 -2.82 -11.38
N SER A 256 22.09 -2.69 -10.06
CA SER A 256 21.80 -3.83 -9.21
C SER A 256 20.43 -4.43 -9.59
N PRO A 257 20.30 -5.77 -9.71
CA PRO A 257 19.04 -6.40 -10.05
C PRO A 257 18.02 -6.15 -8.95
N LYS A 258 16.93 -5.48 -9.30
CA LYS A 258 15.83 -5.13 -8.40
C LYS A 258 14.84 -6.29 -8.36
N ALA A 259 14.09 -6.41 -7.27
CA ALA A 259 12.90 -7.29 -7.21
C ALA A 259 11.80 -6.91 -8.23
N SER A 260 11.99 -5.81 -8.98
CA SER A 260 11.17 -5.40 -10.12
C SER A 260 11.80 -5.66 -11.48
N ASP A 261 13.06 -6.09 -11.56
CA ASP A 261 13.77 -6.31 -12.81
C ASP A 261 13.39 -7.69 -13.36
N GLY A 262 13.23 -7.83 -14.69
CA GLY A 262 12.63 -9.03 -15.31
C GLY A 262 11.09 -9.04 -15.39
N ARG A 263 10.43 -7.95 -14.99
CA ARG A 263 8.97 -7.78 -15.06
C ARG A 263 8.41 -7.65 -16.48
N GLY A 264 7.17 -8.10 -16.67
CA GLY A 264 6.30 -7.67 -17.78
C GLY A 264 5.87 -6.19 -17.68
N TRP A 265 5.02 -5.73 -18.63
CA TRP A 265 4.61 -4.33 -18.77
C TRP A 265 3.49 -3.86 -17.81
N ALA A 266 2.87 -4.75 -17.02
CA ALA A 266 1.88 -4.37 -15.98
C ALA A 266 1.45 -5.56 -15.11
N PHE A 267 1.51 -6.77 -15.68
CA PHE A 267 1.00 -7.99 -15.08
C PHE A 267 2.13 -8.98 -14.81
N CYS A 268 1.86 -9.95 -13.94
CA CYS A 268 2.71 -11.12 -13.80
C CYS A 268 2.70 -11.97 -15.10
N SER A 269 3.74 -12.77 -15.31
CA SER A 269 3.85 -13.63 -16.50
C SER A 269 2.66 -14.60 -16.58
N ILE A 270 2.20 -14.88 -17.81
CA ILE A 270 1.13 -15.86 -18.07
C ILE A 270 1.53 -17.23 -17.53
N ASP A 271 2.80 -17.61 -17.64
CA ASP A 271 3.30 -18.89 -17.13
C ASP A 271 3.24 -18.95 -15.61
N HIS A 272 3.54 -17.83 -14.94
CA HIS A 272 3.38 -17.73 -13.49
C HIS A 272 1.92 -17.91 -13.07
N MET A 273 0.98 -17.26 -13.77
CA MET A 273 -0.45 -17.41 -13.48
C MET A 273 -0.94 -18.85 -13.69
N LYS A 274 -0.49 -19.52 -14.76
CA LYS A 274 -0.82 -20.93 -15.02
C LYS A 274 -0.31 -21.86 -13.90
N ASN A 275 0.90 -21.63 -13.41
CA ASN A 275 1.50 -22.43 -12.33
C ASN A 275 0.97 -22.08 -10.92
N ASN A 276 0.22 -20.99 -10.80
CA ASN A 276 -0.31 -20.46 -9.55
C ASN A 276 -1.82 -20.21 -9.64
N PRO A 277 -2.66 -21.27 -9.64
CA PRO A 277 -4.11 -21.14 -9.77
C PRO A 277 -4.75 -20.30 -8.65
N GLN A 278 -4.10 -20.20 -7.48
CA GLN A 278 -4.57 -19.35 -6.39
C GLN A 278 -4.67 -17.86 -6.76
N VAL A 279 -3.95 -17.40 -7.79
CA VAL A 279 -4.02 -16.01 -8.28
C VAL A 279 -5.41 -15.69 -8.85
N PHE A 280 -6.01 -16.62 -9.59
CA PHE A 280 -7.36 -16.43 -10.15
C PHE A 280 -8.43 -16.47 -9.07
N ILE A 281 -8.31 -17.39 -8.11
CA ILE A 281 -9.21 -17.48 -6.96
C ILE A 281 -9.13 -16.21 -6.13
N TRP A 282 -7.92 -15.68 -5.92
CA TRP A 282 -7.70 -14.40 -5.25
C TRP A 282 -8.35 -13.24 -6.01
N ALA A 283 -8.17 -13.14 -7.33
CA ALA A 283 -8.83 -12.11 -8.13
C ALA A 283 -10.36 -12.17 -7.98
N PHE A 284 -10.97 -13.36 -8.08
CA PHE A 284 -12.40 -13.51 -7.92
C PHE A 284 -12.88 -13.16 -6.50
N GLU A 285 -12.14 -13.57 -5.47
CA GLU A 285 -12.45 -13.22 -4.09
C GLU A 285 -12.33 -11.70 -3.84
N ARG A 286 -11.33 -11.04 -4.42
CA ARG A 286 -11.15 -9.58 -4.37
C ARG A 286 -12.26 -8.83 -5.09
N LEU A 287 -12.75 -9.36 -6.22
CA LEU A 287 -13.89 -8.81 -6.93
C LEU A 287 -15.14 -8.81 -6.03
N ILE A 288 -15.47 -9.97 -5.44
CA ILE A 288 -16.61 -10.11 -4.54
C ILE A 288 -16.44 -9.25 -3.28
N HIS A 289 -15.24 -9.20 -2.70
CA HIS A 289 -14.96 -8.39 -1.52
C HIS A 289 -15.31 -6.92 -1.73
N ASN A 290 -14.89 -6.35 -2.86
CA ASN A 290 -15.18 -4.95 -3.16
C ASN A 290 -16.65 -4.77 -3.54
N LEU A 291 -17.27 -5.70 -4.27
CA LEU A 291 -18.70 -5.66 -4.52
C LEU A 291 -19.51 -5.57 -3.21
N VAL A 292 -19.14 -6.38 -2.21
CA VAL A 292 -19.77 -6.36 -0.88
C VAL A 292 -19.48 -5.07 -0.11
N ILE A 293 -18.22 -4.65 0.00
CA ILE A 293 -17.87 -3.44 0.77
C ILE A 293 -18.62 -2.22 0.26
N TYR A 294 -18.52 -1.95 -1.04
CA TYR A 294 -19.06 -0.73 -1.61
C TYR A 294 -20.58 -0.83 -1.74
N GLY A 295 -21.11 -2.04 -2.01
CA GLY A 295 -22.54 -2.30 -1.89
C GLY A 295 -23.07 -1.96 -0.48
N LEU A 296 -22.40 -2.40 0.59
CA LEU A 296 -22.79 -2.07 1.96
C LEU A 296 -22.67 -0.57 2.26
N LEU A 297 -21.52 0.05 1.96
CA LEU A 297 -21.28 1.47 2.27
C LEU A 297 -22.28 2.40 1.59
N MET A 298 -22.71 2.09 0.36
CA MET A 298 -23.69 2.90 -0.36
C MET A 298 -25.11 2.66 0.14
N ASN A 299 -25.55 1.39 0.15
CA ASN A 299 -26.96 1.07 0.34
C ASN A 299 -27.38 1.03 1.81
N MET A 300 -26.45 0.82 2.74
CA MET A 300 -26.77 0.84 4.16
C MET A 300 -27.12 2.26 4.63
N THR A 301 -26.46 3.29 4.11
CA THR A 301 -26.85 4.68 4.36
C THR A 301 -28.22 4.99 3.75
N ALA A 302 -28.47 4.58 2.51
CA ALA A 302 -29.77 4.78 1.87
C ALA A 302 -30.89 4.06 2.64
N TYR A 303 -30.67 2.81 3.05
CA TYR A 303 -31.59 2.02 3.85
C TYR A 303 -31.95 2.72 5.17
N VAL A 304 -30.95 3.09 5.97
CA VAL A 304 -31.16 3.71 7.28
C VAL A 304 -31.81 5.10 7.14
N SER A 305 -31.45 5.87 6.11
CA SER A 305 -32.12 7.14 5.81
C SER A 305 -33.60 6.95 5.53
N GLN A 306 -33.97 6.01 4.65
CA GLN A 306 -35.36 5.73 4.31
C GLN A 306 -36.15 5.20 5.53
N ALA A 307 -35.52 4.34 6.33
CA ALA A 307 -36.13 3.79 7.55
C ALA A 307 -36.34 4.85 8.65
N LEU A 308 -35.64 6.00 8.58
CA LEU A 308 -35.75 7.13 9.53
C LEU A 308 -36.45 8.35 8.92
N ASN A 309 -37.39 8.17 8.00
CA ASN A 309 -38.14 9.25 7.33
C ASN A 309 -37.22 10.25 6.60
N ASP A 310 -36.31 9.74 5.77
CA ASP A 310 -35.37 10.49 4.93
C ASP A 310 -34.41 11.44 5.67
N GLN A 311 -34.12 11.11 6.93
CA GLN A 311 -33.11 11.83 7.71
C GLN A 311 -31.68 11.44 7.28
N LEU A 312 -31.16 12.15 6.28
CA LEU A 312 -29.84 11.93 5.68
C LEU A 312 -28.68 11.93 6.71
N VAL A 313 -28.72 12.85 7.68
CA VAL A 313 -27.68 12.97 8.70
C VAL A 313 -27.61 11.74 9.61
N LEU A 314 -28.77 11.15 9.93
CA LEU A 314 -28.84 9.95 10.75
C LEU A 314 -28.40 8.72 9.94
N GLY A 315 -28.87 8.58 8.69
CA GLY A 315 -28.40 7.51 7.81
C GLY A 315 -26.89 7.53 7.57
N ALA A 316 -26.25 8.70 7.50
CA ALA A 316 -24.80 8.80 7.38
C ALA A 316 -24.03 8.28 8.62
N ARG A 317 -24.65 8.24 9.81
CA ARG A 317 -24.01 7.70 11.03
C ARG A 317 -23.65 6.23 10.92
N VAL A 318 -24.36 5.46 10.10
CA VAL A 318 -24.09 4.02 9.93
C VAL A 318 -22.71 3.78 9.30
N ASN A 319 -22.30 4.62 8.35
CA ASN A 319 -20.98 4.58 7.75
C ASN A 319 -19.88 5.04 8.71
N LEU A 320 -20.23 5.91 9.68
CA LEU A 320 -19.33 6.32 10.74
C LEU A 320 -19.05 5.13 11.68
N TYR A 321 -20.08 4.38 12.11
CA TYR A 321 -19.88 3.16 12.90
C TYR A 321 -19.11 2.08 12.14
N PHE A 322 -19.43 1.86 10.86
CA PHE A 322 -18.67 0.97 9.99
C PHE A 322 -17.18 1.37 9.93
N GLY A 323 -16.91 2.66 9.73
CA GLY A 323 -15.55 3.21 9.70
C GLY A 323 -14.79 3.10 11.02
N VAL A 324 -15.48 3.28 12.16
CA VAL A 324 -14.90 3.07 13.50
C VAL A 324 -14.47 1.61 13.67
N GLY A 325 -15.36 0.66 13.36
CA GLY A 325 -15.05 -0.76 13.44
C GLY A 325 -13.85 -1.15 12.58
N GLU A 326 -13.84 -0.70 11.32
CA GLU A 326 -12.72 -0.92 10.41
C GLU A 326 -11.41 -0.32 10.96
N SER A 327 -11.44 0.91 11.50
CA SER A 327 -10.25 1.58 12.03
C SER A 327 -9.66 0.86 13.25
N VAL A 328 -10.50 0.29 14.11
CA VAL A 328 -10.05 -0.49 15.29
C VAL A 328 -9.31 -1.75 14.85
N VAL A 329 -9.94 -2.57 13.99
CA VAL A 329 -9.31 -3.80 13.49
C VAL A 329 -8.09 -3.49 12.64
N PHE A 330 -8.12 -2.41 11.88
CA PHE A 330 -6.97 -1.96 11.10
C PHE A 330 -5.77 -1.65 12.00
N THR A 331 -5.99 -0.92 13.11
CA THR A 331 -4.92 -0.56 14.05
C THR A 331 -4.33 -1.79 14.74
N ILE A 332 -5.20 -2.65 15.29
CA ILE A 332 -4.78 -3.89 15.96
C ILE A 332 -4.07 -4.80 14.96
N GLY A 333 -4.64 -4.94 13.77
CA GLY A 333 -4.08 -5.72 12.68
C GLY A 333 -2.69 -5.23 12.31
N ALA A 334 -2.52 -3.94 11.99
CA ALA A 334 -1.23 -3.37 11.60
C ALA A 334 -0.13 -3.66 12.64
N LEU A 335 -0.44 -3.55 13.95
CA LEU A 335 0.51 -3.82 15.04
C LEU A 335 0.90 -5.30 15.18
N ILE A 336 -0.02 -6.22 14.89
CA ILE A 336 0.20 -7.67 15.01
C ILE A 336 0.69 -8.29 13.68
N GLY A 337 0.49 -7.59 12.57
CA GLY A 337 0.68 -8.09 11.20
C GLY A 337 2.04 -8.74 10.94
N ASP A 338 3.13 -8.14 11.44
CA ASP A 338 4.47 -8.68 11.27
C ASP A 338 4.67 -10.02 12.00
N ARG A 339 3.94 -10.28 13.10
CA ARG A 339 4.00 -11.55 13.85
C ARG A 339 3.25 -12.69 13.14
N ILE A 340 2.20 -12.35 12.40
CA ILE A 340 1.36 -13.32 11.67
C ILE A 340 1.75 -13.44 10.19
N ARG A 341 2.91 -12.88 9.82
CA ARG A 341 3.48 -12.96 8.48
C ARG A 341 3.64 -14.42 8.02
N GLY A 342 3.31 -14.67 6.76
CA GLY A 342 3.21 -15.99 6.14
C GLY A 342 1.87 -16.69 6.37
N TYR A 343 0.98 -16.09 7.16
CA TYR A 343 -0.37 -16.59 7.45
C TYR A 343 -1.42 -15.48 7.28
N LEU A 344 -1.13 -14.42 6.52
CA LEU A 344 -2.05 -13.28 6.38
C LEU A 344 -3.35 -13.66 5.66
N ALA A 345 -3.28 -14.59 4.69
CA ALA A 345 -4.47 -15.14 4.04
C ALA A 345 -5.42 -15.84 5.03
N PHE A 346 -4.88 -16.44 6.09
CA PHE A 346 -5.69 -17.07 7.13
C PHE A 346 -6.39 -16.03 8.02
N ALA A 347 -5.75 -14.90 8.32
CA ALA A 347 -6.43 -13.78 8.97
C ALA A 347 -7.61 -13.27 8.14
N TYR A 348 -7.47 -13.22 6.81
CA TYR A 348 -8.55 -12.86 5.90
C TYR A 348 -9.71 -13.86 5.94
N PHE A 349 -9.39 -15.16 5.99
CA PHE A 349 -10.39 -16.22 6.14
C PHE A 349 -11.20 -16.09 7.44
N ILE A 350 -10.52 -15.81 8.57
CA ILE A 350 -11.18 -15.57 9.86
C ILE A 350 -12.10 -14.34 9.76
N GLY A 351 -11.57 -13.22 9.24
CA GLY A 351 -12.34 -11.99 9.07
C GLY A 351 -13.59 -12.19 8.21
N ALA A 352 -13.47 -12.91 7.08
CA ALA A 352 -14.60 -13.23 6.21
C ALA A 352 -15.63 -14.14 6.89
N SER A 353 -15.19 -15.07 7.75
CA SER A 353 -16.09 -15.97 8.49
C SER A 353 -16.95 -15.22 9.50
N PHE A 354 -16.35 -14.30 10.26
CA PHE A 354 -17.10 -13.42 11.16
C PHE A 354 -17.99 -12.43 10.39
N ALA A 355 -17.52 -11.89 9.25
CA ALA A 355 -18.35 -11.04 8.40
C ALA A 355 -19.58 -11.79 7.88
N ALA A 356 -19.46 -13.07 7.48
CA ALA A 356 -20.59 -13.89 7.07
C ALA A 356 -21.60 -14.05 8.22
N LEU A 357 -21.11 -14.35 9.42
CA LEU A 357 -21.96 -14.47 10.62
C LEU A 357 -22.73 -13.17 10.89
N PHE A 358 -22.06 -12.02 10.90
CA PHE A 358 -22.72 -10.73 11.18
C PHE A 358 -23.71 -10.32 10.10
N LEU A 359 -23.42 -10.59 8.82
CA LEU A 359 -24.37 -10.32 7.73
C LEU A 359 -25.60 -11.25 7.78
N ILE A 360 -25.43 -12.52 8.15
CA ILE A 360 -26.55 -13.45 8.35
C ILE A 360 -27.44 -13.00 9.52
N ILE A 361 -26.83 -12.50 10.61
CA ILE A 361 -27.59 -11.94 11.74
C ILE A 361 -28.33 -10.67 11.26
N MET A 362 -27.63 -9.76 10.59
CA MET A 362 -28.21 -8.52 10.07
C MET A 362 -29.38 -8.78 9.11
N GLN A 363 -29.28 -9.81 8.26
CA GLN A 363 -30.38 -10.24 7.39
C GLN A 363 -31.65 -10.62 8.17
N LYS A 364 -31.54 -11.13 9.40
CA LYS A 364 -32.71 -11.50 10.22
C LYS A 364 -33.25 -10.35 11.06
N THR A 365 -32.44 -9.34 11.31
CA THR A 365 -32.75 -8.25 12.26
C THR A 365 -32.71 -6.87 11.63
N TYR A 366 -32.74 -6.77 10.30
CA TYR A 366 -32.55 -5.48 9.60
C TYR A 366 -33.68 -4.49 9.92
N GLU A 367 -34.87 -4.96 10.29
CA GLU A 367 -36.01 -4.12 10.69
C GLU A 367 -35.70 -3.25 11.93
N ASP A 368 -34.81 -3.69 12.82
CA ASP A 368 -34.37 -2.88 13.97
C ASP A 368 -33.13 -2.05 13.60
N ILE A 369 -33.33 -0.75 13.41
CA ILE A 369 -32.30 0.20 13.01
C ILE A 369 -31.18 0.30 14.05
N ASN A 370 -31.49 0.17 15.35
CA ASN A 370 -30.47 0.24 16.40
C ASN A 370 -29.52 -0.97 16.32
N VAL A 371 -30.07 -2.15 16.01
CA VAL A 371 -29.29 -3.37 15.78
C VAL A 371 -28.44 -3.22 14.53
N VAL A 372 -28.98 -2.64 13.45
CA VAL A 372 -28.21 -2.35 12.22
C VAL A 372 -27.02 -1.43 12.50
N TYR A 373 -27.17 -0.38 13.32
CA TYR A 373 -26.04 0.49 13.69
C TYR A 373 -24.92 -0.27 14.41
N ILE A 374 -25.26 -1.14 15.35
CA ILE A 374 -24.27 -1.95 16.10
C ILE A 374 -23.59 -2.96 15.17
N LEU A 375 -24.38 -3.69 14.37
CA LEU A 375 -23.87 -4.68 13.43
C LEU A 375 -23.05 -4.05 12.30
N ALA A 376 -23.33 -2.82 11.90
CA ALA A 376 -22.52 -2.07 10.94
C ALA A 376 -21.08 -1.88 11.45
N GLY A 377 -20.90 -1.59 12.74
CA GLY A 377 -19.57 -1.51 13.36
C GLY A 377 -18.82 -2.84 13.33
N PHE A 378 -19.47 -3.94 13.73
CA PHE A 378 -18.86 -5.28 13.68
C PHE A 378 -18.58 -5.78 12.25
N THR A 379 -19.48 -5.47 11.32
CA THR A 379 -19.28 -5.76 9.90
C THR A 379 -18.12 -4.95 9.34
N GLY A 380 -18.02 -3.66 9.66
CA GLY A 380 -16.89 -2.83 9.28
C GLY A 380 -15.56 -3.34 9.84
N ALA A 381 -15.55 -3.79 11.09
CA ALA A 381 -14.38 -4.41 11.73
C ALA A 381 -13.91 -5.66 10.98
N THR A 382 -14.83 -6.60 10.71
CA THR A 382 -14.49 -7.90 10.10
C THR A 382 -14.16 -7.80 8.62
N VAL A 383 -14.92 -6.99 7.88
CA VAL A 383 -14.68 -6.71 6.47
C VAL A 383 -13.38 -5.88 6.31
N GLY A 384 -13.08 -5.01 7.28
CA GLY A 384 -11.85 -4.23 7.37
C GLY A 384 -10.55 -5.03 7.39
N VAL A 385 -10.59 -6.28 7.89
CA VAL A 385 -9.45 -7.21 7.80
C VAL A 385 -8.98 -7.36 6.35
N GLY A 386 -9.93 -7.38 5.40
CA GLY A 386 -9.67 -7.51 3.96
C GLY A 386 -8.87 -6.36 3.34
N ASN A 387 -8.85 -5.19 3.99
CA ASN A 387 -8.09 -4.01 3.55
C ASN A 387 -6.80 -3.78 4.34
N THR A 388 -6.71 -4.30 5.57
CA THR A 388 -5.64 -3.97 6.52
C THR A 388 -4.26 -4.37 6.02
N PHE A 389 -4.13 -5.59 5.50
CA PHE A 389 -2.84 -6.14 5.05
C PHE A 389 -2.77 -6.28 3.53
N LEU A 390 -3.58 -5.54 2.78
CA LEU A 390 -3.85 -5.86 1.38
C LEU A 390 -2.58 -5.96 0.52
N TYR A 391 -1.60 -5.08 0.78
CA TYR A 391 -0.30 -5.14 0.12
C TYR A 391 0.44 -6.45 0.43
N ALA A 392 0.74 -6.70 1.70
CA ALA A 392 1.49 -7.89 2.13
C ALA A 392 0.76 -9.20 1.80
N THR A 393 -0.57 -9.26 2.00
CA THR A 393 -1.37 -10.44 1.63
C THR A 393 -1.37 -10.69 0.13
N SER A 394 -1.47 -9.64 -0.71
CA SER A 394 -1.38 -9.83 -2.16
C SER A 394 -0.04 -10.44 -2.56
N GLU A 395 1.05 -9.98 -1.93
CA GLU A 395 2.39 -10.51 -2.15
C GLU A 395 2.52 -11.98 -1.71
N GLU A 396 1.96 -12.34 -0.56
CA GLU A 396 1.93 -13.72 -0.04
C GLU A 396 1.08 -14.67 -0.89
N VAL A 397 -0.10 -14.22 -1.34
CA VAL A 397 -1.04 -15.07 -2.09
C VAL A 397 -0.59 -15.28 -3.53
N MET A 398 -0.16 -14.20 -4.19
CA MET A 398 0.25 -14.26 -5.61
C MET A 398 1.67 -14.79 -5.80
N LEU A 399 2.46 -14.88 -4.72
CA LEU A 399 3.85 -15.34 -4.75
C LEU A 399 4.72 -14.54 -5.74
N VAL A 400 4.44 -13.24 -5.90
CA VAL A 400 5.22 -12.29 -6.70
C VAL A 400 5.48 -11.05 -5.86
N HIS A 401 6.47 -10.24 -6.24
CA HIS A 401 6.81 -9.02 -5.52
C HIS A 401 5.61 -8.05 -5.40
N GLY A 402 5.51 -7.34 -4.27
CA GLY A 402 4.37 -6.49 -3.93
C GLY A 402 4.10 -5.37 -4.94
N SER A 403 5.14 -4.89 -5.63
CA SER A 403 5.01 -3.90 -6.71
C SER A 403 4.23 -4.39 -7.94
N ILE A 404 3.95 -5.69 -8.05
CA ILE A 404 3.09 -6.28 -9.08
C ILE A 404 1.78 -6.77 -8.44
N ALA A 405 1.90 -7.50 -7.32
CA ALA A 405 0.74 -8.13 -6.67
C ALA A 405 -0.30 -7.10 -6.20
N PHE A 406 0.15 -6.01 -5.57
CA PHE A 406 -0.74 -4.98 -5.02
C PHE A 406 -1.45 -4.18 -6.12
N PRO A 407 -0.77 -3.67 -7.17
CA PRO A 407 -1.43 -3.08 -8.32
C PRO A 407 -2.45 -3.99 -9.00
N MET A 408 -2.09 -5.25 -9.29
CA MET A 408 -3.04 -6.18 -9.91
C MET A 408 -4.26 -6.42 -9.03
N THR A 409 -4.05 -6.58 -7.71
CA THR A 409 -5.13 -6.75 -6.74
C THR A 409 -6.06 -5.54 -6.70
N LYS A 410 -5.50 -4.31 -6.72
CA LYS A 410 -6.31 -3.09 -6.76
C LYS A 410 -7.06 -2.94 -8.08
N MET A 411 -6.49 -3.31 -9.22
CA MET A 411 -7.21 -3.24 -10.49
C MET A 411 -8.53 -4.02 -10.42
N ILE A 412 -8.50 -5.24 -9.89
CA ILE A 412 -9.71 -6.05 -9.68
C ILE A 412 -10.64 -5.42 -8.64
N ALA A 413 -10.09 -4.82 -7.59
CA ALA A 413 -10.88 -4.05 -6.62
C ALA A 413 -11.63 -2.88 -7.29
N GLY A 414 -10.99 -2.17 -8.22
CA GLY A 414 -11.60 -1.09 -8.99
C GLY A 414 -12.76 -1.57 -9.88
N ILE A 415 -12.62 -2.74 -10.50
CA ILE A 415 -13.71 -3.36 -11.27
C ILE A 415 -14.89 -3.71 -10.33
N GLY A 416 -14.62 -4.31 -9.18
CA GLY A 416 -15.66 -4.63 -8.19
C GLY A 416 -16.38 -3.39 -7.65
N MET A 417 -15.64 -2.29 -7.44
CA MET A 417 -16.20 -0.99 -7.06
C MET A 417 -17.16 -0.43 -8.12
N LEU A 418 -16.80 -0.53 -9.40
CA LEU A 418 -17.63 -0.03 -10.49
C LEU A 418 -18.94 -0.83 -10.65
N LEU A 419 -18.87 -2.15 -10.40
CA LEU A 419 -20.00 -3.06 -10.51
C LEU A 419 -20.92 -3.05 -9.28
N ALA A 420 -20.40 -2.68 -8.10
CA ALA A 420 -21.16 -2.67 -6.84
C ALA A 420 -22.51 -1.93 -6.93
N PRO A 421 -22.55 -0.65 -7.37
CA PRO A 421 -23.80 0.11 -7.44
C PRO A 421 -24.83 -0.54 -8.37
N LEU A 422 -24.37 -1.00 -9.54
CA LEU A 422 -25.23 -1.65 -10.55
C LEU A 422 -25.83 -2.95 -10.02
N PHE A 423 -25.00 -3.77 -9.39
CA PHE A 423 -25.43 -5.03 -8.79
C PHE A 423 -26.41 -4.81 -7.64
N SER A 424 -26.08 -3.92 -6.70
CA SER A 424 -26.92 -3.67 -5.53
C SER A 424 -28.24 -2.99 -5.90
N GLY A 425 -28.21 -2.03 -6.82
CA GLY A 425 -29.41 -1.33 -7.30
C GLY A 425 -30.39 -2.30 -7.95
N ALA A 426 -29.92 -3.12 -8.89
CA ALA A 426 -30.76 -4.11 -9.56
C ALA A 426 -31.43 -5.11 -8.58
N ILE A 427 -30.74 -5.48 -7.50
CA ILE A 427 -31.30 -6.37 -6.48
C ILE A 427 -32.32 -5.64 -5.60
N ILE A 428 -32.05 -4.39 -5.22
CA ILE A 428 -32.97 -3.59 -4.41
C ILE A 428 -34.24 -3.31 -5.20
N ASP A 429 -34.13 -2.96 -6.49
CA ASP A 429 -35.29 -2.69 -7.35
C ASP A 429 -36.15 -3.94 -7.57
N GLY A 430 -35.54 -5.13 -7.66
CA GLY A 430 -36.25 -6.39 -7.88
C GLY A 430 -36.78 -7.06 -6.61
N PHE A 431 -36.04 -7.00 -5.50
CA PHE A 431 -36.27 -7.80 -4.29
C PHE A 431 -36.26 -6.98 -2.99
N GLY A 432 -36.14 -5.66 -3.07
CA GLY A 432 -36.04 -4.76 -1.91
C GLY A 432 -34.77 -4.94 -1.09
N TYR A 433 -34.71 -4.25 0.06
CA TYR A 433 -33.56 -4.31 0.97
C TYR A 433 -33.39 -5.69 1.64
N GLY A 434 -34.47 -6.46 1.80
CA GLY A 434 -34.38 -7.85 2.26
C GLY A 434 -33.54 -8.72 1.31
N GLY A 435 -33.83 -8.63 -0.01
CA GLY A 435 -33.04 -9.30 -1.05
C GLY A 435 -31.60 -8.83 -1.11
N PHE A 436 -31.35 -7.54 -0.86
CA PHE A 436 -30.00 -6.98 -0.76
C PHE A 436 -29.18 -7.62 0.37
N PHE A 437 -29.71 -7.67 1.60
CA PHE A 437 -28.98 -8.25 2.73
C PHE A 437 -28.73 -9.75 2.56
N ILE A 438 -29.71 -10.50 2.00
CA ILE A 438 -29.53 -11.91 1.61
C ILE A 438 -28.37 -12.06 0.62
N SER A 439 -28.36 -11.23 -0.42
CA SER A 439 -27.33 -11.29 -1.46
C SER A 439 -25.94 -10.99 -0.90
N MET A 440 -25.81 -10.00 -0.02
CA MET A 440 -24.54 -9.69 0.65
C MET A 440 -24.06 -10.83 1.55
N ALA A 441 -24.96 -11.48 2.31
CA ALA A 441 -24.62 -12.64 3.12
C ALA A 441 -24.10 -13.80 2.26
N VAL A 442 -24.81 -14.14 1.17
CA VAL A 442 -24.40 -15.19 0.22
C VAL A 442 -23.03 -14.89 -0.39
N LEU A 443 -22.80 -13.67 -0.85
CA LEU A 443 -21.51 -13.27 -1.43
C LEU A 443 -20.36 -13.41 -0.43
N VAL A 444 -20.56 -13.05 0.84
CA VAL A 444 -19.52 -13.22 1.87
C VAL A 444 -19.31 -14.69 2.22
N THR A 445 -20.35 -15.53 2.22
CA THR A 445 -20.18 -16.99 2.38
C THR A 445 -19.35 -17.59 1.24
N ILE A 446 -19.57 -17.15 -0.01
CA ILE A 446 -18.72 -17.56 -1.15
C ILE A 446 -17.26 -17.15 -0.89
N ARG A 447 -17.00 -15.95 -0.35
CA ARG A 447 -15.64 -15.51 0.00
C ARG A 447 -14.98 -16.42 1.04
N VAL A 448 -15.71 -16.89 2.05
CA VAL A 448 -15.18 -17.84 3.04
C VAL A 448 -14.68 -19.10 2.36
N VAL A 449 -15.46 -19.65 1.42
CA VAL A 449 -15.07 -20.83 0.64
C VAL A 449 -13.81 -20.55 -0.19
N LEU A 450 -13.78 -19.44 -0.94
CA LEU A 450 -12.63 -19.06 -1.78
C LEU A 450 -11.34 -18.86 -0.96
N LEU A 451 -11.43 -18.17 0.18
CA LEU A 451 -10.29 -17.97 1.09
C LEU A 451 -9.83 -19.29 1.73
N GLY A 452 -10.76 -20.19 2.04
CA GLY A 452 -10.43 -21.54 2.50
C GLY A 452 -9.61 -22.32 1.46
N PHE A 453 -10.01 -22.27 0.19
CA PHE A 453 -9.26 -22.86 -0.92
C PHE A 453 -7.86 -22.23 -1.09
N ILE A 454 -7.75 -20.91 -1.00
CA ILE A 454 -6.45 -20.21 -1.07
C ILE A 454 -5.54 -20.67 0.08
N CYS A 455 -6.05 -20.70 1.31
CA CYS A 455 -5.29 -21.16 2.47
C CYS A 455 -4.81 -22.60 2.30
N TYR A 456 -5.67 -23.49 1.78
CA TYR A 456 -5.33 -24.87 1.50
C TYR A 456 -4.20 -24.99 0.45
N ILE A 457 -4.30 -24.27 -0.67
CA ILE A 457 -3.28 -24.28 -1.73
C ILE A 457 -1.94 -23.78 -1.21
N LEU A 458 -1.94 -22.65 -0.49
CA LEU A 458 -0.72 -22.06 0.08
C LEU A 458 -0.08 -23.00 1.11
N HIS A 459 -0.88 -23.63 1.98
CA HIS A 459 -0.38 -24.62 2.93
C HIS A 459 0.26 -25.82 2.24
N ARG A 460 -0.37 -26.36 1.19
CA ARG A 460 0.18 -27.47 0.40
C ARG A 460 1.49 -27.08 -0.29
N LYS A 461 1.57 -25.90 -0.91
CA LYS A 461 2.80 -25.40 -1.54
C LYS A 461 3.92 -25.23 -0.51
N LYS A 462 3.62 -24.63 0.65
CA LYS A 462 4.58 -24.49 1.75
C LYS A 462 5.13 -25.84 2.21
N LYS A 463 4.26 -26.86 2.36
CA LYS A 463 4.67 -28.22 2.75
C LYS A 463 5.59 -28.88 1.71
N LEU A 464 5.31 -28.70 0.42
CA LEU A 464 6.14 -29.24 -0.67
C LEU A 464 7.53 -28.62 -0.69
N ILE A 465 7.62 -27.30 -0.52
CA ILE A 465 8.91 -26.57 -0.47
C ILE A 465 9.75 -27.07 0.71
N LEU A 466 9.16 -27.17 1.90
CA LEU A 466 9.86 -27.69 3.09
C LEU A 466 10.28 -29.16 2.93
N ALA A 467 9.57 -29.95 2.13
CA ALA A 467 9.98 -31.32 1.82
C ALA A 467 11.19 -31.34 0.87
N SER A 468 11.17 -30.55 -0.20
CA SER A 468 12.31 -30.46 -1.13
C SER A 468 13.58 -29.91 -0.47
N GLU A 469 13.45 -29.01 0.50
CA GLU A 469 14.59 -28.44 1.22
C GLU A 469 15.22 -29.46 2.19
N LYS A 470 14.40 -30.34 2.78
CA LYS A 470 14.89 -31.47 3.58
C LYS A 470 15.64 -32.49 2.74
N ASP A 471 15.21 -32.71 1.51
CA ASP A 471 15.89 -33.62 0.56
C ASP A 471 17.20 -33.02 0.01
N GLN A 472 17.38 -31.68 0.10
CA GLN A 472 18.59 -30.97 -0.32
C GLN A 472 19.60 -30.70 0.81
N LEU A 473 19.26 -30.98 2.07
CA LEU A 473 20.24 -30.97 3.16
C LEU A 473 21.24 -32.12 2.93
N PRO A 474 22.54 -31.83 2.74
CA PRO A 474 23.50 -32.86 2.38
C PRO A 474 23.64 -33.86 3.54
N THR A 475 23.33 -35.13 3.27
CA THR A 475 23.69 -36.26 4.13
C THR A 475 25.18 -36.62 4.06
N ASN A 476 26.01 -35.78 3.44
CA ASN A 476 27.47 -35.94 3.37
C ASN A 476 28.18 -34.67 3.87
N GLY A 477 29.26 -34.88 4.62
CA GLY A 477 29.88 -33.91 5.52
C GLY A 477 30.25 -32.54 4.95
N GLY A 478 30.22 -31.55 5.86
CA GLY A 478 31.04 -30.33 5.86
C GLY A 478 31.05 -29.50 4.57
N ASN A 479 30.07 -28.61 4.40
CA ASN A 479 30.27 -27.44 3.55
C ASN A 479 31.07 -26.39 4.33
N GLU A 480 32.40 -26.45 4.23
CA GLU A 480 33.25 -25.29 4.52
C GLU A 480 32.86 -24.16 3.55
N LEU A 481 32.26 -23.09 4.07
CA LEU A 481 32.11 -21.85 3.31
C LEU A 481 33.52 -21.25 3.09
N TYR A 482 34.07 -21.43 1.89
CA TYR A 482 35.29 -20.75 1.49
C TYR A 482 35.06 -19.25 1.36
N HIS A 483 35.80 -18.47 2.13
CA HIS A 483 35.79 -17.01 2.05
C HIS A 483 36.48 -16.56 0.75
N CYS A 484 35.91 -15.57 0.05
CA CYS A 484 36.36 -15.07 -1.26
C CYS A 484 37.84 -14.61 -1.33
N CYS A 485 38.53 -14.52 -0.19
CA CYS A 485 39.95 -14.16 -0.08
C CYS A 485 40.92 -15.26 -0.54
N GLN A 486 40.47 -16.52 -0.68
CA GLN A 486 41.37 -17.62 -1.07
C GLN A 486 41.72 -17.63 -2.57
N ASN A 487 41.03 -16.85 -3.40
CA ASN A 487 41.27 -16.78 -4.85
C ASN A 487 41.96 -15.48 -5.30
N THR A 488 42.59 -14.74 -4.39
CA THR A 488 43.28 -13.48 -4.72
C THR A 488 44.61 -13.37 -3.99
N ASP A 489 45.68 -12.98 -4.70
CA ASP A 489 47.04 -12.80 -4.16
C ASP A 489 47.21 -11.58 -3.21
N ASN A 490 46.12 -10.98 -2.73
CA ASN A 490 46.18 -9.83 -1.82
C ASN A 490 45.89 -10.26 -0.37
N PRO A 491 46.70 -9.83 0.63
CA PRO A 491 46.52 -10.24 2.02
C PRO A 491 45.25 -9.62 2.63
N CYS A 492 44.36 -10.48 3.15
CA CYS A 492 43.18 -10.06 3.91
C CYS A 492 43.57 -9.64 5.35
N ASN A 493 42.91 -8.60 5.86
CA ASN A 493 43.22 -7.93 7.14
C ASN A 493 43.10 -8.91 8.34
N GLU A 494 44.15 -9.01 9.17
CA GLU A 494 44.38 -10.07 10.19
C GLU A 494 43.36 -10.17 11.34
N LYS A 495 42.36 -9.29 11.40
CA LYS A 495 41.33 -9.34 12.46
C LYS A 495 40.21 -10.35 12.24
N LEU A 496 40.21 -11.09 11.13
CA LEU A 496 39.16 -12.08 10.81
C LEU A 496 39.63 -13.56 10.75
N THR A 497 40.91 -13.84 11.04
CA THR A 497 41.51 -15.18 10.84
C THR A 497 41.51 -16.11 12.07
N ASN A 498 40.91 -15.71 13.20
CA ASN A 498 40.85 -16.56 14.40
C ASN A 498 39.51 -17.28 14.57
N LEU A 499 39.04 -17.99 13.53
CA LEU A 499 37.87 -18.87 13.68
C LEU A 499 38.07 -20.31 13.21
N ASN A 500 39.22 -20.69 12.64
CA ASN A 500 39.53 -22.10 12.39
C ASN A 500 41.04 -22.33 12.34
N SER A 501 41.65 -22.69 13.47
CA SER A 501 42.94 -23.38 13.49
C SER A 501 42.82 -24.66 14.31
N VAL A 502 42.52 -25.74 13.62
CA VAL A 502 42.78 -27.09 14.13
C VAL A 502 44.28 -27.31 14.03
N ASN A 503 44.98 -27.37 15.17
CA ASN A 503 46.36 -27.80 15.20
C ASN A 503 46.42 -29.31 15.42
N SER A 504 47.20 -29.96 14.56
CA SER A 504 47.60 -31.36 14.61
C SER A 504 48.43 -31.62 15.87
N ASN A 505 47.79 -32.15 16.91
CA ASN A 505 48.36 -33.13 17.85
C ASN A 505 47.22 -33.53 18.80
N GLY A 506 46.79 -34.80 18.73
CA GLY A 506 45.75 -35.34 19.59
C GLY A 506 46.11 -35.15 21.06
N ASN A 507 45.38 -34.28 21.74
CA ASN A 507 45.04 -34.32 23.16
C ASN A 507 43.93 -33.29 23.41
N ALA A 508 42.78 -33.77 23.91
CA ALA A 508 41.66 -32.93 24.30
C ALA A 508 42.04 -32.06 25.51
N VAL A 509 42.02 -30.74 25.34
CA VAL A 509 42.01 -29.80 26.46
C VAL A 509 40.63 -29.18 26.51
N PHE A 510 39.83 -29.66 27.47
CA PHE A 510 38.65 -28.95 27.93
C PHE A 510 39.09 -27.62 28.54
N ILE A 511 38.68 -26.51 27.93
CA ILE A 511 38.53 -25.25 28.65
C ILE A 511 37.03 -24.97 28.71
N ALA A 512 36.48 -25.24 29.89
CA ALA A 512 35.15 -24.83 30.29
C ALA A 512 35.08 -23.30 30.41
N ASP A 513 33.85 -22.80 30.28
CA ASP A 513 33.39 -21.45 30.63
C ASP A 513 33.55 -20.33 29.59
N ALA A 514 32.67 -20.40 28.58
CA ALA A 514 31.74 -19.30 28.30
C ALA A 514 30.52 -19.86 27.59
N ALA A 515 29.53 -20.27 28.38
CA ALA A 515 28.20 -20.63 27.90
C ALA A 515 27.57 -19.44 27.14
N TYR A 516 27.59 -19.50 25.81
CA TYR A 516 26.58 -18.81 25.01
C TYR A 516 25.37 -19.74 24.94
N PRO A 517 24.20 -19.33 25.43
CA PRO A 517 22.99 -20.13 25.30
C PRO A 517 22.69 -20.29 23.82
N GLU A 518 22.26 -21.49 23.41
CA GLU A 518 21.50 -21.69 22.18
C GLU A 518 20.45 -20.59 22.08
N SER A 519 20.71 -19.56 21.28
CA SER A 519 19.68 -18.57 21.00
C SER A 519 18.70 -19.29 20.08
N THR A 520 17.56 -19.65 20.65
CA THR A 520 16.33 -19.96 19.93
C THR A 520 16.12 -18.88 18.88
N ARG A 521 16.63 -19.12 17.68
CA ARG A 521 16.36 -18.32 16.49
C ARG A 521 14.85 -18.29 16.36
N SER A 522 14.26 -17.11 16.52
CA SER A 522 12.80 -17.03 16.61
C SER A 522 12.22 -17.61 15.33
N ASP A 523 11.11 -18.35 15.43
CA ASP A 523 10.37 -18.89 14.27
C ASP A 523 10.13 -17.80 13.20
N LEU A 524 10.04 -16.53 13.61
CA LEU A 524 9.99 -15.36 12.74
C LEU A 524 11.24 -15.15 11.87
N GLU A 525 12.45 -15.27 12.42
CA GLU A 525 13.70 -15.12 11.66
C GLU A 525 13.90 -16.26 10.66
N ASN A 526 13.56 -17.49 11.05
CA ASN A 526 13.54 -18.61 10.12
C ASN A 526 12.50 -18.41 9.01
N ARG A 527 11.30 -17.89 9.32
CA ARG A 527 10.27 -17.55 8.32
C ARG A 527 10.70 -16.41 7.38
N ILE A 528 11.41 -15.40 7.88
CA ILE A 528 11.95 -14.30 7.08
C ILE A 528 13.02 -14.83 6.12
N GLN A 529 13.90 -15.71 6.61
CA GLN A 529 14.98 -16.30 5.80
C GLN A 529 14.45 -17.30 4.75
N ILE A 530 13.51 -18.17 5.11
CA ILE A 530 12.84 -19.10 4.18
C ILE A 530 12.10 -18.31 3.10
N SER A 531 11.40 -17.23 3.51
CA SER A 531 10.73 -16.36 2.56
C SER A 531 11.72 -15.67 1.62
N SER A 532 12.87 -15.19 2.10
CA SER A 532 13.83 -14.45 1.26
C SER A 532 14.64 -15.35 0.33
N GLN A 533 15.04 -16.54 0.79
CA GLN A 533 15.80 -17.53 -0.01
C GLN A 533 14.96 -18.10 -1.16
N TRP A 534 13.67 -18.38 -0.92
CA TRP A 534 12.75 -18.84 -1.95
C TRP A 534 12.58 -17.85 -3.12
N TYR A 535 12.67 -16.54 -2.86
CA TYR A 535 12.61 -15.52 -3.92
C TYR A 535 13.92 -15.40 -4.69
N GLN A 536 15.08 -15.47 -4.01
CA GLN A 536 16.37 -15.42 -4.71
C GLN A 536 16.56 -16.59 -5.68
N GLU A 537 16.00 -17.77 -5.39
CA GLU A 537 16.03 -18.92 -6.31
C GLU A 537 15.04 -18.80 -7.48
N ASN A 538 13.88 -18.16 -7.29
CA ASN A 538 12.89 -17.99 -8.35
C ASN A 538 13.18 -16.78 -9.26
N ASP A 539 13.80 -15.71 -8.75
CA ASP A 539 14.30 -14.59 -9.57
C ASP A 539 15.46 -15.02 -10.50
N ARG A 540 16.20 -16.06 -10.13
CA ARG A 540 17.27 -16.65 -10.97
C ARG A 540 16.78 -17.69 -11.98
N LYS A 541 15.51 -18.10 -11.93
CA LYS A 541 14.92 -19.17 -12.77
C LYS A 541 13.88 -18.67 -13.77
N LEU A 542 14.06 -17.45 -14.29
CA LEU A 542 13.42 -17.01 -15.52
C LEU A 542 14.52 -16.65 -16.52
N PRO A 543 14.46 -17.15 -17.77
CA PRO A 543 15.48 -16.93 -18.79
C PRO A 543 15.63 -15.45 -19.18
#